data_AF-A0A961V6N1-F1
#
_entry.id   AF-A0A961V6N1-F1
#
_cell.length_a   1.000
_cell.length_b   1.000
_cell.length_c   1.000
_cell.angle_alpha   90.00
_cell.angle_beta   90.00
_cell.angle_gamma   90.00
#
_symmetry.space_group_name_H-M   'P 1'
#
loop_
_entity.id
_entity.type
_entity.pdbx_description
1 polymer ?
#
loop_
_entity_poly.entity_id
_entity_poly.type
_entity_poly.pdbx_seq_one_letter_code
_entity_poly.pdbx_strand_id
1 'polypeptide(L)' 'MDRSPLYPMFNPESVAIFGASNNEQSVGARVLRNMLRAGFEGDIYPVNPKHDRVGNIVCYPDLMATP' A
#
# COMPACT_ATOMS: atom_id res chain seq x y z
N MET A 1 -3.28 12.83 21.38
CA MET A 1 -4.14 13.34 20.28
C MET A 1 -5.08 12.23 19.77
N ASP A 2 -5.19 11.13 20.50
CA ASP A 2 -5.37 9.80 19.91
C ASP A 2 -6.80 9.27 20.15
N ARG A 3 -7.64 10.12 20.74
CA ARG A 3 -9.07 9.88 20.96
C ARG A 3 -9.94 10.30 19.76
N SER A 4 -9.34 10.85 18.71
CA SER A 4 -10.07 11.17 17.48
C SER A 4 -10.39 9.89 16.71
N PRO A 5 -11.63 9.69 16.23
CA PRO A 5 -11.98 8.53 15.42
C PRO A 5 -11.21 8.48 14.09
N LEU A 6 -10.66 9.61 13.63
CA LEU A 6 -9.84 9.68 12.42
C LEU A 6 -8.35 9.43 12.69
N TYR A 7 -7.93 9.33 13.95
CA TYR A 7 -6.52 9.13 14.30
C TYR A 7 -5.91 7.92 13.57
N PRO A 8 -6.57 6.73 13.49
CA PRO A 8 -6.03 5.58 12.77
C PRO A 8 -5.91 5.78 11.25
N MET A 9 -6.73 6.66 10.67
CA MET A 9 -6.68 6.96 9.23
C MET A 9 -5.45 7.82 8.87
N PHE A 10 -5.04 8.72 9.78
CA PHE A 10 -3.88 9.59 9.59
C PHE A 10 -2.59 9.04 10.18
N ASN A 11 -2.68 8.04 11.08
CA ASN A 11 -1.54 7.36 11.70
C ASN A 11 -1.73 5.83 11.62
N PRO A 12 -1.84 5.25 10.42
CA PRO A 12 -2.02 3.81 10.28
C PRO A 12 -0.72 3.06 10.57
N GLU A 13 -0.82 1.89 11.20
CA GLU A 13 0.30 0.95 11.33
C GLU A 13 0.60 0.24 10.01
N SER A 14 -0.39 0.09 9.14
CA SER A 14 -0.24 -0.51 7.80
C SER A 14 -1.27 0.02 6.80
N VAL A 15 -0.96 -0.07 5.51
CA VAL A 15 -1.83 0.37 4.41
C VAL A 15 -1.82 -0.65 3.27
N ALA A 16 -3.01 -1.09 2.84
CA ALA A 16 -3.18 -1.86 1.61
C ALA A 16 -3.44 -0.94 0.40
N ILE A 17 -2.74 -1.16 -0.71
CA ILE A 17 -2.86 -0.39 -1.95
C ILE A 17 -3.44 -1.28 -3.04
N PHE A 18 -4.76 -1.19 -3.22
CA PHE A 18 -5.46 -1.88 -4.31
C PHE A 18 -5.13 -1.29 -5.67
N GLY A 19 -4.88 -2.15 -6.65
CA GLY A 19 -4.51 -1.75 -8.00
C GLY A 19 -3.04 -1.29 -8.12
N ALA A 20 -2.20 -1.61 -7.13
CA ALA A 20 -0.76 -1.50 -7.27
C ALA A 20 -0.29 -2.29 -8.50
N SER A 21 0.61 -1.72 -9.30
CA SER A 21 1.10 -2.37 -10.53
C SER A 21 2.47 -1.84 -10.91
N ASN A 22 3.16 -2.54 -11.83
CA ASN A 22 4.41 -2.07 -12.43
C ASN A 22 4.19 -1.03 -13.55
N ASN A 23 2.94 -0.71 -13.90
CA ASN A 23 2.65 0.38 -14.83
C ASN A 23 2.79 1.72 -14.08
N GLU A 24 3.88 2.43 -14.31
CA GLU A 24 4.19 3.72 -13.66
C GLU A 24 3.14 4.82 -13.90
N GLN A 25 2.34 4.70 -14.97
CA GLN A 25 1.25 5.62 -15.26
C GLN A 25 -0.02 5.33 -14.46
N SER A 26 -0.15 4.14 -13.87
CA SER A 26 -1.31 3.76 -13.06
C SER A 26 -1.39 4.54 -11.76
N VAL A 27 -2.61 4.76 -11.26
CA VAL A 27 -2.83 5.42 -9.97
C VAL A 27 -2.21 4.62 -8.82
N GLY A 28 -2.39 3.29 -8.80
CA GLY A 28 -1.81 2.44 -7.75
C GLY A 28 -0.28 2.51 -7.70
N ALA A 29 0.40 2.51 -8.86
CA ALA A 29 1.85 2.70 -8.91
C ALA A 29 2.28 4.08 -8.39
N ARG A 30 1.52 5.13 -8.71
CA ARG A 30 1.78 6.49 -8.21
C ARG A 30 1.64 6.58 -6.70
N VAL A 31 0.57 5.99 -6.13
CA VAL A 31 0.34 5.98 -4.68
C VAL A 31 1.44 5.20 -3.95
N LEU A 32 1.76 3.98 -4.40
CA LEU A 32 2.82 3.18 -3.80
C LEU A 32 4.16 3.93 -3.79
N ARG A 33 4.54 4.51 -4.94
CA ARG A 33 5.77 5.29 -5.06
C ARG A 33 5.78 6.50 -4.12
N ASN A 34 4.64 7.19 -3.97
CA ASN A 34 4.55 8.34 -3.07
C ASN A 34 4.73 7.94 -1.61
N MET A 35 4.10 6.84 -1.18
CA MET A 35 4.24 6.32 0.20
C MET A 35 5.69 5.95 0.51
N LEU A 36 6.36 5.24 -0.41
CA LEU A 36 7.77 4.87 -0.28
C LEU A 36 8.70 6.09 -0.26
N ARG A 37 8.48 7.05 -1.15
CA ARG A 37 9.30 8.28 -1.21
C ARG A 37 9.10 9.20 -0.01
N ALA A 38 7.89 9.19 0.56
CA ALA A 38 7.58 9.94 1.77
C ALA A 38 8.17 9.28 3.03
N GLY A 39 8.69 8.05 2.93
CA GLY A 39 9.25 7.33 4.07
C GLY A 39 8.18 6.84 5.04
N PHE A 40 7.01 6.41 4.55
CA PHE A 40 6.01 5.79 5.41
C PHE A 40 6.62 4.60 6.15
N GLU A 41 6.57 4.64 7.49
CA GLU A 41 7.27 3.69 8.36
C GLU A 41 6.46 2.42 8.65
N GLY A 42 5.14 2.45 8.40
CA GLY A 42 4.27 1.28 8.55
C GLY A 42 4.35 0.30 7.37
N ASP A 43 3.69 -0.84 7.52
CA ASP A 43 3.70 -1.86 6.47
C ASP A 43 2.86 -1.43 5.26
N ILE A 44 3.39 -1.68 4.06
CA ILE A 44 2.68 -1.43 2.80
C ILE A 44 2.39 -2.76 2.13
N TYR A 45 1.10 -3.02 1.86
CA TYR A 45 0.63 -4.22 1.19
C TYR A 45 0.06 -3.89 -0.20
N PRO A 46 0.85 -4.02 -1.28
CA PRO A 46 0.33 -3.94 -2.64
C PRO A 46 -0.68 -5.08 -2.89
N VAL A 47 -1.85 -4.76 -3.44
CA VAL A 47 -2.90 -5.74 -3.75
C VAL A 47 -3.28 -5.67 -5.22
N ASN A 48 -2.99 -6.75 -5.96
CA ASN A 48 -3.38 -6.94 -7.35
C ASN A 48 -3.24 -8.41 -7.78
N PRO A 49 -4.33 -9.10 -8.19
CA PRO A 49 -4.29 -10.51 -8.60
C PRO A 49 -3.48 -10.80 -9.87
N LYS A 50 -3.04 -9.75 -10.59
CA LYS A 50 -2.27 -9.88 -11.83
C LYS A 50 -0.75 -9.78 -11.61
N HIS A 51 -0.30 -9.50 -10.39
CA HIS A 51 1.11 -9.27 -10.10
C HIS A 51 1.50 -9.97 -8.79
N ASP A 52 2.58 -10.75 -8.83
CA ASP A 52 3.19 -11.33 -7.62
C ASP A 52 4.15 -10.34 -6.94
N ARG A 53 4.62 -9.33 -7.69
CA ARG A 53 5.49 -8.25 -7.20
C ARG A 53 5.20 -6.92 -7.88
N VAL A 54 5.33 -5.83 -7.13
CA VAL A 54 5.37 -4.46 -7.66
C VAL A 54 6.70 -3.83 -7.23
N GLY A 55 7.59 -3.58 -8.19
CA GLY A 55 8.99 -3.28 -7.92
C GLY A 55 9.67 -4.42 -7.15
N ASN A 56 10.28 -4.09 -6.01
CA ASN A 56 10.91 -5.04 -5.11
C ASN A 56 9.98 -5.51 -3.97
N ILE A 57 8.70 -5.13 -3.96
CA ILE A 57 7.75 -5.46 -2.88
C ILE A 57 6.85 -6.61 -3.33
N VAL A 58 6.54 -7.53 -2.41
CA VAL A 58 5.57 -8.62 -2.63
C VAL A 58 4.19 -8.02 -2.86
N CYS A 59 3.48 -8.51 -3.87
CA CYS A 59 2.11 -8.10 -4.17
C CYS A 59 1.18 -9.28 -3.92
N TYR A 60 0.08 -9.01 -3.23
CA TYR A 60 -0.88 -10.02 -2.82
C TYR A 60 -2.07 -10.04 -3.79
N PRO A 61 -2.66 -11.21 -4.06
CA PRO A 61 -3.78 -11.29 -5.00
C PRO A 61 -5.06 -10.63 -4.46
N ASP A 62 -5.23 -10.63 -3.14
CA ASP A 62 -6.32 -10.00 -2.42
C ASP A 62 -5.86 -9.61 -1.00
N LEU A 63 -6.75 -8.97 -0.24
CA LEU A 63 -6.45 -8.50 1.12
C LEU A 63 -6.34 -9.65 2.13
N MET A 64 -7.05 -10.77 1.94
CA MET A 64 -7.00 -11.89 2.88
C MET A 64 -5.68 -12.67 2.78
N ALA A 65 -4.94 -12.49 1.68
CA ALA A 65 -3.63 -13.08 1.49
C ALA A 65 -2.49 -12.27 2.16
N THR A 66 -2.74 -11.06 2.67
CA THR A 66 -1.73 -10.29 3.41
C THR A 66 -1.48 -10.90 4.79
N PRO A 67 -0.28 -10.73 5.38
CA PRO A 67 0.04 -11.22 6.73
C PRO A 67 -0.87 -10.68 7.84
#